data_AF-A0A2T6GTR5-F1
#
_entry.id   AF-A0A2T6GTR5-F1
#
_cell.length_a   1.000
_cell.length_b   1.000
_cell.length_c   1.000
_cell.angle_alpha   90.00
_cell.angle_beta   90.00
_cell.angle_gamma   90.00
#
_symmetry.space_group_name_H-M   'P 1'
#
loop_
_entity.id
_entity.type
_entity.pdbx_description
1 polymer ?
#
loop_
_entity_poly.entity_id
_entity_poly.type
_entity_poly.pdbx_seq_one_letter_code
_entity_poly.pdbx_strand_id
1 'polypeptide(L)'
;MYRLGHRIDNQWVEHSYPPEFVVKPVGEGQRVVAGAPGSDPQVLLSLVRCLAEPLVLLFVLHTPRDESPAGRYCSPPLSREEVEDFIHDFKPFLCGDSRFDLWVYSPEQQATVVWDRHNLIYAYGPIEDYARALRALGFGHGEPQLPVPHTHHYHPQLDDLCRQLLKHFDWQHSPLQPEDEQ
;
A
#
# COMPACT_ATOMS: atom_id res chain seq x y z
N MET A 1 9.47 -14.65 1.13
CA MET A 1 8.93 -14.09 -0.11
C MET A 1 8.93 -12.59 0.07
N TYR A 2 9.42 -11.84 -0.91
CA TYR A 2 9.44 -10.38 -0.89
C TYR A 2 8.81 -9.87 -2.18
N ARG A 3 8.20 -8.69 -2.13
CA ARG A 3 7.50 -8.11 -3.27
C ARG A 3 8.42 -7.31 -4.19
N LEU A 4 9.38 -6.58 -3.62
CA LEU A 4 10.31 -5.71 -4.36
C LEU A 4 11.75 -6.22 -4.24
N GLY A 5 12.40 -6.45 -5.38
CA GLY A 5 13.82 -6.81 -5.45
C GLY A 5 14.67 -5.72 -6.08
N HIS A 6 15.95 -5.66 -5.69
CA HIS A 6 16.97 -4.87 -6.37
C HIS A 6 18.22 -5.70 -6.67
N ARG A 7 19.14 -5.17 -7.49
CA ARG A 7 20.32 -5.92 -7.95
C ARG A 7 21.57 -5.53 -7.15
N ILE A 8 22.15 -6.50 -6.45
CA ILE A 8 23.46 -6.41 -5.79
C ILE A 8 24.34 -7.55 -6.32
N ASP A 9 25.54 -7.25 -6.80
CA ASP A 9 26.51 -8.25 -7.29
C ASP A 9 25.90 -9.30 -8.25
N ASN A 10 25.08 -8.83 -9.19
CA ASN A 10 24.33 -9.66 -10.15
C ASN A 10 23.28 -10.61 -9.56
N GLN A 11 22.93 -10.46 -8.29
CA GLN A 11 21.86 -11.21 -7.64
C GLN A 11 20.67 -10.30 -7.34
N TRP A 12 19.47 -10.85 -7.49
CA TRP A 12 18.25 -10.21 -7.03
C TRP A 12 18.06 -10.51 -5.55
N VAL A 13 18.06 -9.47 -4.75
CA VAL A 13 17.83 -9.54 -3.31
C VAL A 13 16.67 -8.61 -2.93
N GLU A 14 16.06 -8.87 -1.78
CA GLU A 14 14.97 -8.04 -1.26
C GLU A 14 15.42 -6.59 -1.10
N HIS A 15 14.59 -5.67 -1.58
CA HIS A 15 14.74 -4.26 -1.26
C HIS A 15 13.87 -3.89 -0.06
N SER A 16 14.50 -3.27 0.95
CA SER A 16 13.83 -2.66 2.08
C SER A 16 14.26 -1.20 2.18
N TYR A 17 13.29 -0.29 2.27
CA TYR A 17 13.57 1.11 2.55
C TYR A 17 14.10 1.30 3.97
N PRO A 18 14.94 2.32 4.21
CA PRO A 18 15.14 2.85 5.54
C PRO A 18 13.84 3.47 6.09
N PRO A 19 13.69 3.60 7.42
CA PRO A 19 12.55 4.27 8.03
C PRO A 19 12.66 5.80 7.85
N GLU A 20 12.39 6.26 6.64
CA GLU A 20 12.51 7.65 6.22
C GLU A 20 11.21 8.16 5.60
N PHE A 21 10.93 9.44 5.84
CA PHE A 21 9.81 10.13 5.19
C PHE A 21 10.11 11.60 4.90
N VAL A 22 9.39 12.12 3.90
CA VAL A 22 9.41 13.53 3.50
C VAL A 22 7.99 14.03 3.25
N VAL A 23 7.75 15.31 3.52
CA VAL A 23 6.53 16.01 3.10
C VAL A 23 6.84 16.73 1.80
N LYS A 24 6.07 16.46 0.74
CA LYS A 24 6.23 17.08 -0.58
C LYS A 24 4.99 17.86 -0.99
N PRO A 25 5.13 18.99 -1.70
CA PRO A 25 4.00 19.65 -2.34
C PRO A 25 3.38 18.75 -3.42
N VAL A 26 2.06 18.82 -3.58
CA VAL A 26 1.32 18.14 -4.65
C VAL A 26 0.08 18.95 -5.01
N GLY A 27 0.01 19.46 -6.24
CA GLY A 27 -1.01 20.44 -6.62
C GLY A 27 -0.98 21.64 -5.68
N GLU A 28 -2.14 21.98 -5.10
CA GLU A 28 -2.29 23.06 -4.10
C GLU A 28 -2.02 22.59 -2.66
N GLY A 29 -1.78 21.30 -2.44
CA GLY A 29 -1.63 20.70 -1.12
C GLY A 29 -0.24 20.09 -0.88
N GLN A 30 -0.20 19.18 0.09
CA GLN A 30 0.98 18.42 0.45
C GLN A 30 0.63 16.95 0.62
N ARG A 31 1.65 16.08 0.52
CA ARG A 31 1.56 14.67 0.86
C ARG A 31 2.79 14.24 1.64
N VAL A 32 2.62 13.23 2.48
CA VAL A 32 3.73 12.45 3.02
C VAL A 32 4.14 11.40 1.98
N VAL A 33 5.44 11.21 1.81
CA VAL A 33 6.05 10.08 1.10
C VAL A 33 6.94 9.35 2.09
N ALA A 34 6.70 8.07 2.30
CA ALA A 34 7.45 7.22 3.22
C ALA A 34 7.78 5.87 2.57
N GLY A 35 8.89 5.26 2.95
CA GLY A 35 9.16 3.85 2.62
C GLY A 35 8.44 2.93 3.61
N ALA A 36 8.16 1.70 3.22
CA ALA A 36 7.71 0.63 4.11
C ALA A 36 8.88 -0.37 4.35
N PRO A 37 9.67 -0.22 5.44
CA PRO A 37 10.75 -1.15 5.76
C PRO A 37 10.22 -2.59 5.88
N GLY A 38 10.89 -3.54 5.21
CA GLY A 38 10.49 -4.96 5.20
C GLY A 38 9.08 -5.23 4.67
N SER A 39 8.50 -4.30 3.91
CA SER A 39 7.07 -4.35 3.53
C SER A 39 6.14 -4.41 4.75
N ASP A 40 6.52 -3.85 5.90
CA ASP A 40 5.74 -3.96 7.15
C ASP A 40 4.44 -3.14 7.09
N PRO A 41 3.25 -3.78 7.18
CA PRO A 41 1.98 -3.07 7.15
C PRO A 41 1.78 -2.15 8.35
N GLN A 42 2.56 -2.25 9.43
CA GLN A 42 2.44 -1.33 10.56
C GLN A 42 2.65 0.14 10.17
N VAL A 43 3.43 0.41 9.13
CA VAL A 43 3.61 1.78 8.61
C VAL A 43 2.29 2.30 8.03
N LEU A 44 1.62 1.50 7.19
CA LEU A 44 0.29 1.83 6.66
C LEU A 44 -0.73 1.99 7.80
N LEU A 45 -0.83 1.01 8.69
CA LEU A 45 -1.81 1.00 9.78
C LEU A 45 -1.65 2.20 10.73
N SER A 46 -0.42 2.64 10.99
CA SER A 46 -0.17 3.82 11.82
C SER A 46 -0.69 5.11 11.20
N LEU A 47 -0.68 5.22 9.86
CA LEU A 47 -1.27 6.35 9.15
C LEU A 47 -2.80 6.24 9.07
N VAL A 48 -3.32 5.02 8.85
CA VAL A 48 -4.76 4.74 8.84
C VAL A 48 -5.43 5.11 10.17
N ARG A 49 -4.74 4.94 11.30
CA ARG A 49 -5.23 5.35 12.62
C ARG A 49 -5.44 6.87 12.77
N CYS A 50 -4.85 7.68 11.90
CA CYS A 50 -5.10 9.12 11.85
C CYS A 50 -6.37 9.49 11.05
N LEU A 51 -6.97 8.54 10.34
CA LEU A 51 -8.13 8.77 9.48
C LEU A 51 -9.45 8.72 10.25
N ALA A 52 -10.40 9.56 9.87
CA ALA A 52 -11.79 9.49 10.34
C ALA A 52 -12.54 8.34 9.66
N GLU A 53 -13.39 7.66 10.42
CA GLU A 53 -14.27 6.60 9.93
C GLU A 53 -15.55 7.16 9.32
N PRO A 54 -16.25 6.40 8.45
CA PRO A 54 -15.87 5.09 7.93
C PRO A 54 -14.73 5.18 6.91
N LEU A 55 -14.03 4.07 6.71
CA LEU A 55 -12.96 3.93 5.74
C LEU A 55 -13.43 3.14 4.52
N VAL A 56 -12.80 3.37 3.38
CA VAL A 56 -13.02 2.60 2.15
C VAL A 56 -11.69 2.04 1.70
N LEU A 57 -11.62 0.73 1.50
CA LEU A 57 -10.47 0.08 0.88
C LEU A 57 -10.65 0.07 -0.63
N LEU A 58 -9.59 0.45 -1.33
CA LEU A 58 -9.47 0.26 -2.77
C LEU A 58 -8.26 -0.63 -3.03
N PHE A 59 -8.54 -1.86 -3.48
CA PHE A 59 -7.52 -2.80 -3.92
C PHE A 59 -7.41 -2.72 -5.44
N VAL A 60 -6.25 -2.24 -5.93
CA VAL A 60 -6.00 -2.08 -7.37
C VAL A 60 -5.16 -3.26 -7.84
N LEU A 61 -5.79 -4.21 -8.53
CA LEU A 61 -5.13 -5.40 -9.06
C LEU A 61 -4.60 -5.14 -10.47
N HIS A 62 -3.28 -5.04 -10.60
CA HIS A 62 -2.59 -4.72 -11.84
C HIS A 62 -2.25 -5.94 -12.68
N THR A 63 -1.79 -7.02 -12.03
CA THR A 63 -1.32 -8.23 -12.72
C THR A 63 -2.00 -9.47 -12.15
N PRO A 64 -3.22 -9.79 -12.59
CA PRO A 64 -3.87 -11.03 -12.20
C PRO A 64 -3.07 -12.24 -12.69
N ARG A 65 -3.12 -13.34 -11.94
CA ARG A 65 -2.47 -14.62 -12.28
C ARG A 65 -3.45 -15.78 -12.43
N ASP A 66 -4.74 -15.48 -12.31
CA ASP A 66 -5.84 -16.39 -12.48
C ASP A 66 -6.96 -15.71 -13.29
N GLU A 67 -8.17 -16.23 -13.23
CA GLU A 67 -9.33 -15.70 -13.96
C GLU A 67 -9.90 -14.40 -13.36
N SER A 68 -9.33 -13.90 -12.26
CA SER A 68 -9.76 -12.65 -11.64
C SER A 68 -9.45 -11.47 -12.58
N PRO A 69 -10.42 -10.57 -12.82
CA PRO A 69 -10.18 -9.44 -13.71
C PRO A 69 -9.18 -8.46 -13.11
N ALA A 70 -8.27 -7.93 -13.92
CA ALA A 70 -7.55 -6.72 -13.52
C ALA A 70 -8.55 -5.60 -13.24
N GLY A 71 -8.25 -4.72 -12.30
CA GLY A 71 -9.16 -3.62 -11.98
C GLY A 71 -9.08 -3.12 -10.55
N ARG A 72 -10.04 -2.27 -10.27
CA ARG A 72 -10.24 -1.55 -9.02
C ARG A 72 -11.36 -2.23 -8.25
N TYR A 73 -11.04 -2.74 -7.07
CA TYR A 73 -11.99 -3.38 -6.17
C TYR A 73 -12.22 -2.45 -4.97
N CYS A 74 -13.39 -1.85 -4.93
CA CYS A 74 -13.78 -0.90 -3.89
C CYS A 74 -14.63 -1.60 -2.82
N SER A 75 -14.23 -1.55 -1.55
CA SER A 75 -14.98 -2.17 -0.46
C SER A 75 -16.25 -1.37 -0.14
N PRO A 76 -17.22 -1.97 0.57
CA PRO A 76 -18.18 -1.20 1.36
C PRO A 76 -17.46 -0.28 2.38
N PRO A 77 -18.16 0.70 2.99
CA PRO A 77 -17.62 1.45 4.13
C PRO A 77 -17.31 0.50 5.30
N LEU A 78 -16.12 0.63 5.87
CA LEU A 78 -15.58 -0.21 6.94
C LEU A 78 -15.26 0.64 8.17
N SER A 79 -15.31 0.01 9.33
CA SER A 79 -14.61 0.49 10.52
C SER A 79 -13.09 0.32 10.38
N ARG A 80 -12.35 1.00 11.22
CA ARG A 80 -10.90 0.87 11.35
C ARG A 80 -10.51 -0.53 11.82
N GLU A 81 -11.29 -1.12 12.72
CA GLU A 81 -11.07 -2.49 13.19
C GLU A 81 -11.14 -3.48 12.02
N GLU A 82 -12.17 -3.39 11.18
CA GLU A 82 -12.29 -4.23 9.98
C GLU A 82 -11.14 -4.04 8.99
N VAL A 83 -10.62 -2.81 8.84
CA VAL A 83 -9.41 -2.56 8.04
C VAL A 83 -8.16 -3.19 8.67
N GLU A 84 -7.98 -3.05 9.99
CA GLU A 84 -6.84 -3.64 10.71
C GLU A 84 -6.86 -5.17 10.62
N ASP A 85 -8.03 -5.80 10.80
CA ASP A 85 -8.25 -7.24 10.67
C ASP A 85 -7.96 -7.72 9.24
N PHE A 86 -8.48 -7.02 8.23
CA PHE A 86 -8.19 -7.33 6.82
C PHE A 86 -6.69 -7.33 6.52
N ILE A 87 -5.98 -6.29 6.96
CA ILE A 87 -4.53 -6.17 6.76
C ILE A 87 -3.79 -7.29 7.48
N HIS A 88 -4.22 -7.66 8.68
CA HIS A 88 -3.63 -8.75 9.45
C HIS A 88 -3.83 -10.11 8.77
N ASP A 89 -5.05 -10.42 8.35
CA ASP A 89 -5.42 -11.69 7.73
C ASP A 89 -4.71 -11.91 6.38
N PHE A 90 -4.60 -10.86 5.57
CA PHE A 90 -3.95 -10.94 4.26
C PHE A 90 -2.48 -10.51 4.27
N LYS A 91 -1.88 -10.29 5.45
CA LYS A 91 -0.48 -9.88 5.61
C LYS A 91 0.50 -10.68 4.75
N PRO A 92 0.45 -12.03 4.68
CA PRO A 92 1.41 -12.80 3.89
C PRO A 92 1.36 -12.45 2.38
N PHE A 93 0.17 -12.17 1.85
CA PHE A 93 0.00 -11.72 0.48
C PHE A 93 0.44 -10.27 0.30
N LEU A 94 -0.03 -9.37 1.19
CA LEU A 94 0.22 -7.95 1.07
C LEU A 94 1.71 -7.58 1.16
N CYS A 95 2.48 -8.29 2.00
CA CYS A 95 3.92 -8.09 2.14
C CYS A 95 4.73 -8.85 1.07
N GLY A 96 4.16 -9.91 0.53
CA GLY A 96 4.87 -10.88 -0.32
C GLY A 96 4.80 -10.57 -1.80
N ASP A 97 3.76 -9.89 -2.28
CA ASP A 97 3.44 -9.78 -3.71
C ASP A 97 3.31 -8.32 -4.20
N SER A 98 3.77 -8.05 -5.43
CA SER A 98 3.75 -6.70 -6.04
C SER A 98 2.66 -6.52 -7.10
N ARG A 99 1.72 -7.46 -7.27
CA ARG A 99 0.70 -7.35 -8.34
C ARG A 99 -0.37 -6.27 -8.12
N PHE A 100 -0.33 -5.54 -7.00
CA PHE A 100 -1.40 -4.64 -6.58
C PHE A 100 -0.86 -3.38 -5.90
N ASP A 101 -1.72 -2.37 -5.83
CA ASP A 101 -1.64 -1.27 -4.86
C ASP A 101 -2.84 -1.33 -3.91
N LEU A 102 -2.67 -0.88 -2.67
CA LEU A 102 -3.74 -0.84 -1.67
C LEU A 102 -3.93 0.57 -1.14
N TRP A 103 -5.16 1.07 -1.23
CA TRP A 103 -5.49 2.41 -0.78
C TRP A 103 -6.53 2.34 0.34
N VAL A 104 -6.41 3.24 1.31
CA VAL A 104 -7.38 3.44 2.39
C VAL A 104 -7.84 4.89 2.30
N TYR A 105 -9.13 5.09 2.05
CA TYR A 105 -9.74 6.40 1.87
C TYR A 105 -10.71 6.71 3.02
N SER A 106 -10.64 7.93 3.55
CA SER A 106 -11.61 8.49 4.49
C SER A 106 -12.48 9.51 3.75
N PRO A 107 -13.78 9.23 3.49
CA PRO A 107 -14.68 10.16 2.84
C PRO A 107 -14.91 11.45 3.63
N GLU A 108 -14.95 11.37 4.96
CA GLU A 108 -15.20 12.53 5.83
C GLU A 108 -14.06 13.55 5.73
N GLN A 109 -12.81 13.08 5.77
CA GLN A 109 -11.64 13.93 5.70
C GLN A 109 -11.15 14.20 4.26
N GLN A 110 -11.73 13.51 3.26
CA GLN A 110 -11.20 13.46 1.90
C GLN A 110 -9.69 13.11 1.88
N ALA A 111 -9.30 12.19 2.75
CA ALA A 111 -7.91 11.80 2.99
C ALA A 111 -7.66 10.38 2.47
N THR A 112 -6.47 10.16 1.91
CA THR A 112 -6.11 8.86 1.30
C THR A 112 -4.72 8.45 1.74
N VAL A 113 -4.55 7.20 2.15
CA VAL A 113 -3.24 6.57 2.34
C VAL A 113 -3.10 5.46 1.31
N VAL A 114 -2.05 5.51 0.49
CA VAL A 114 -1.76 4.55 -0.59
C VAL A 114 -0.49 3.80 -0.22
N TRP A 115 -0.53 2.47 -0.28
CA TRP A 115 0.65 1.61 -0.26
C TRP A 115 0.80 0.95 -1.64
N ASP A 116 1.82 1.38 -2.39
CA ASP A 116 2.01 0.94 -3.76
C ASP A 116 2.82 -0.37 -3.87
N ARG A 117 2.88 -0.95 -5.07
CA ARG A 117 3.67 -2.13 -5.46
C ARG A 117 5.17 -2.02 -5.20
N HIS A 118 5.67 -0.81 -4.99
CA HIS A 118 7.07 -0.51 -4.73
C HIS A 118 7.39 -0.31 -3.26
N ASN A 119 6.50 -0.66 -2.33
CA ASN A 119 6.68 -0.38 -0.91
C ASN A 119 6.84 1.10 -0.57
N LEU A 120 6.33 1.99 -1.41
CA LEU A 120 6.17 3.40 -1.08
C LEU A 120 4.77 3.64 -0.53
N ILE A 121 4.71 4.51 0.47
CA ILE A 121 3.49 4.99 1.07
C ILE A 121 3.32 6.46 0.74
N TYR A 122 2.16 6.80 0.18
CA TYR A 122 1.75 8.17 -0.11
C TYR A 122 0.52 8.50 0.72
N ALA A 123 0.60 9.51 1.59
CA ALA A 123 -0.52 9.91 2.44
C ALA A 123 -0.93 11.36 2.21
N TYR A 124 -2.21 11.55 1.91
CA TYR A 124 -2.90 12.80 1.65
C TYR A 124 -3.92 13.02 2.78
N GLY A 125 -4.06 14.26 3.28
CA GLY A 125 -4.96 14.59 4.40
C GLY A 125 -4.22 15.18 5.59
N PRO A 126 -4.37 14.68 6.83
CA PRO A 126 -3.81 15.27 8.05
C PRO A 126 -2.28 15.09 8.17
N ILE A 127 -1.53 15.87 7.38
CA ILE A 127 -0.06 15.76 7.22
C ILE A 127 0.71 15.80 8.54
N GLU A 128 0.33 16.69 9.46
CA GLU A 128 1.00 16.83 10.77
C GLU A 128 0.81 15.59 11.65
N ASP A 129 -0.38 14.97 11.61
CA ASP A 129 -0.66 13.76 12.40
C ASP A 129 0.05 12.55 11.80
N TYR A 130 0.09 12.43 10.46
CA TYR A 130 0.90 11.42 9.78
C TYR A 130 2.39 11.54 10.11
N ALA A 131 2.95 12.75 10.06
CA ALA A 131 4.35 12.99 10.39
C ALA A 131 4.64 12.64 11.86
N ARG A 132 3.71 12.93 12.78
CA ARG A 132 3.83 12.55 14.20
C ARG A 132 3.80 11.03 14.36
N ALA A 133 2.89 10.33 13.68
CA ALA A 133 2.77 8.88 13.72
C ALA A 133 4.04 8.19 13.21
N LEU A 134 4.60 8.65 12.08
CA LEU A 134 5.85 8.10 11.52
C LEU A 134 7.04 8.34 12.45
N ARG A 135 7.18 9.54 13.04
CA ARG A 135 8.23 9.81 14.03
C ARG A 135 8.10 8.89 15.26
N ALA A 136 6.88 8.59 15.70
CA ALA A 136 6.64 7.66 16.79
C ALA A 136 7.06 6.21 16.46
N LEU A 137 7.03 5.83 15.17
CA LEU A 137 7.60 4.57 14.66
C LEU A 137 9.13 4.62 14.47
N GLY A 138 9.79 5.75 14.79
CA GLY A 138 11.23 5.91 14.63
C GLY A 138 11.67 6.42 13.26
N PHE A 139 10.75 6.92 12.43
CA PHE A 139 11.12 7.44 11.13
C PHE A 139 11.85 8.79 11.24
N GLY A 140 12.93 8.92 10.47
CA GLY A 140 13.68 10.15 10.27
C GLY A 140 13.21 10.93 9.04
N HIS A 141 13.74 12.15 8.89
CA HIS A 141 13.61 12.88 7.64
C HIS A 141 14.52 12.24 6.57
N GLY A 142 13.94 11.92 5.42
CA GLY A 142 14.66 11.38 4.27
C GLY A 142 13.71 11.18 3.11
N GLU A 143 14.25 11.07 1.90
CA GLU A 143 13.44 10.88 0.70
C GLU A 143 13.61 9.45 0.18
N PRO A 144 12.64 8.55 0.39
CA PRO A 144 12.68 7.19 -0.12
C PRO A 144 12.93 7.18 -1.63
N GLN A 145 14.03 6.52 -2.04
CA GLN A 145 14.40 6.39 -3.46
C GLN A 145 14.15 4.97 -3.93
N LEU A 146 13.32 4.81 -4.97
CA LEU A 146 13.13 3.53 -5.63
C LEU A 146 14.47 3.06 -6.24
N PRO A 147 14.93 1.84 -5.96
CA PRO A 147 16.16 1.33 -6.57
C PRO A 147 16.00 1.18 -8.08
N VAL A 148 17.08 1.44 -8.82
CA VAL A 148 17.16 1.21 -10.26
C VAL A 148 18.45 0.45 -10.56
N PRO A 149 18.40 -0.76 -11.17
CA PRO A 149 17.18 -1.49 -11.56
C PRO A 149 16.46 -2.13 -10.36
N HIS A 150 15.15 -2.39 -10.53
CA HIS A 150 14.33 -3.18 -9.60
C HIS A 150 13.48 -4.21 -10.34
N THR A 151 12.90 -5.14 -9.58
CA THR A 151 11.93 -6.12 -10.09
C THR A 151 10.77 -6.27 -9.13
N HIS A 152 9.58 -6.47 -9.69
CA HIS A 152 8.40 -6.92 -8.95
C HIS A 152 8.37 -8.45 -8.91
N HIS A 153 7.98 -9.00 -7.77
CA HIS A 153 7.79 -10.44 -7.62
C HIS A 153 6.30 -10.77 -7.47
N TYR A 154 5.87 -11.76 -8.25
CA TYR A 154 4.53 -12.33 -8.19
C TYR A 154 4.66 -13.82 -7.84
N HIS A 155 4.21 -14.22 -6.66
CA HIS A 155 4.45 -15.56 -6.13
C HIS A 155 3.22 -16.44 -6.35
N PRO A 156 3.33 -17.55 -7.11
CA PRO A 156 2.21 -18.49 -7.30
C PRO A 156 1.65 -19.04 -5.98
N GLN A 157 2.50 -19.17 -4.95
CA GLN A 157 2.13 -19.66 -3.63
C GLN A 157 1.13 -18.74 -2.91
N LEU A 158 0.96 -17.50 -3.38
CA LEU A 158 0.05 -16.51 -2.80
C LEU A 158 -1.24 -16.33 -3.60
N ASP A 159 -1.42 -17.06 -4.72
CA ASP A 159 -2.60 -16.93 -5.58
C ASP A 159 -3.90 -17.28 -4.82
N ASP A 160 -3.85 -18.27 -3.92
CA ASP A 160 -5.00 -18.64 -3.08
C ASP A 160 -5.41 -17.53 -2.11
N LEU A 161 -4.44 -16.80 -1.56
CA LEU A 161 -4.71 -15.67 -0.67
C LEU A 161 -5.31 -14.50 -1.45
N CYS A 162 -4.84 -14.24 -2.67
CA CYS A 162 -5.45 -13.24 -3.55
C CYS A 162 -6.93 -13.58 -3.83
N ARG A 163 -7.24 -14.86 -4.11
CA ARG A 163 -8.63 -15.30 -4.33
C ARG A 163 -9.50 -15.17 -3.09
N GLN A 164 -8.94 -15.41 -1.91
CA GLN A 164 -9.66 -15.22 -0.64
C GLN A 164 -9.91 -13.74 -0.37
N LEU A 165 -8.93 -12.88 -0.61
CA LEU A 165 -9.04 -11.42 -0.49
C LEU A 165 -10.17 -10.87 -1.37
N LEU A 166 -10.21 -11.28 -2.63
CA LEU A 166 -11.25 -10.86 -3.58
C LEU A 166 -12.66 -11.41 -3.25
N LYS A 167 -12.78 -12.35 -2.31
CA LYS A 167 -14.06 -12.86 -1.81
C LYS A 167 -14.41 -12.34 -0.42
N HIS A 168 -13.51 -11.64 0.24
CA HIS A 168 -13.64 -11.25 1.64
C HIS A 168 -14.72 -10.18 1.83
N PHE A 169 -14.85 -9.25 0.88
CA PHE A 169 -15.91 -8.23 0.87
C PHE A 169 -16.79 -8.36 -0.38
N ASP A 170 -17.96 -7.71 -0.34
CA ASP A 170 -18.79 -7.45 -1.54
C ASP A 170 -18.18 -6.30 -2.36
N TRP A 171 -17.05 -6.59 -2.99
CA TRP A 171 -16.27 -5.60 -3.74
C TRP A 171 -17.05 -5.06 -4.94
N GLN A 172 -17.10 -3.74 -5.07
CA GLN A 172 -17.52 -3.09 -6.32
C GLN A 172 -16.33 -3.04 -7.28
N HIS A 173 -16.39 -3.84 -8.35
CA HIS A 173 -15.36 -3.87 -9.38
C HIS A 173 -15.56 -2.78 -10.42
N SER A 174 -14.46 -2.17 -10.85
CA SER A 174 -14.39 -1.29 -12.02
C SER A 174 -13.07 -1.51 -12.77
N PRO A 175 -12.99 -1.18 -14.07
CA PRO A 175 -11.74 -1.25 -14.82
C PRO A 175 -10.63 -0.37 -14.22
N LEU A 176 -9.38 -0.71 -14.52
CA LEU A 176 -8.23 0.16 -14.26
C LEU A 176 -8.41 1.49 -15.01
N GLN A 177 -7.94 2.57 -14.40
CA GLN A 177 -7.84 3.89 -15.05
C GLN A 177 -6.46 4.04 -15.71
N PRO A 178 -6.28 4.99 -16.65
CA PRO A 178 -4.98 5.25 -17.26
C PRO A 178 -3.85 5.52 -16.25
N GLU A 179 -4.18 6.13 -15.11
CA GLU A 179 -3.21 6.42 -14.04
C GLU A 179 -2.83 5.17 -13.23
N ASP A 180 -3.59 4.08 -13.35
CA ASP A 180 -3.31 2.79 -12.72
C ASP A 180 -2.41 1.91 -13.61
N GLU A 181 -2.25 2.24 -14.90
CA GLU A 181 -1.43 1.46 -15.85
C GLU A 181 0.06 1.51 -15.49
N GLN A 182 0.78 0.42 -15.81
CA GLN A 182 2.16 0.17 -15.34
C GLN A 182 3.26 0.90 -16.10
#